data_AF-A0A953XK62-F1
#
_entry.id   AF-A0A953XK62-F1
#
_cell.length_a   1.000
_cell.length_b   1.000
_cell.length_c   1.000
_cell.angle_alpha   90.00
_cell.angle_beta   90.00
_cell.angle_gamma   90.00
#
_symmetry.space_group_name_H-M   'P 1'
#
loop_
_entity.id
_entity.type
_entity.pdbx_description
1 polymer ?
#
loop_
_entity_poly.entity_id
_entity_poly.type
_entity_poly.pdbx_seq_one_letter_code
_entity_poly.pdbx_strand_id
1 'polypeptide(L)'
;MAGGLEGVEVLITAGPTHEYLDDVRFLGNPSTGRMGLELAEAARAKGALVTVVIGPNNLMPPPGIHWIPVVSATDMLEAVKERFSECRVFIAAAAVSDYRPRYRVQGKIKKGKKLKTLELIKNPDILKTVTRKRHHDQVIVGYSLESTNLLKNGRKKMLAKRCDLMVVNGPGHFGDAHEHV
;
A
#
# COMPACT_ATOMS: atom_id res chain seq x y z
N MET A 1 31.01 10.68 -3.93
CA MET A 1 30.11 10.76 -2.75
C MET A 1 28.70 10.46 -3.23
N ALA A 2 28.24 9.22 -3.13
CA ALA A 2 26.85 8.90 -3.44
C ALA A 2 26.02 9.24 -2.20
N GLY A 3 25.16 10.27 -2.29
CA GLY A 3 24.39 10.79 -1.17
C GLY A 3 23.58 9.69 -0.46
N GLY A 4 23.88 9.47 0.81
CA GLY A 4 23.15 8.52 1.66
C GLY A 4 21.78 9.05 2.06
N LEU A 5 20.94 8.14 2.59
CA LEU A 5 19.66 8.46 3.23
C LEU A 5 19.81 8.52 4.77
N GLU A 6 21.02 8.78 5.26
CA GLU A 6 21.34 8.85 6.70
C GLU A 6 20.35 9.75 7.45
N GLY A 7 19.65 9.18 8.44
CA GLY A 7 18.70 9.91 9.29
C GLY A 7 17.42 10.36 8.57
N VAL A 8 17.16 9.92 7.33
CA VAL A 8 15.94 10.25 6.60
C VAL A 8 14.80 9.34 7.04
N GLU A 9 13.72 9.95 7.53
CA GLU A 9 12.45 9.27 7.82
C GLU A 9 11.77 8.82 6.51
N VAL A 10 11.71 7.51 6.28
CA VAL A 10 11.08 6.89 5.10
C VAL A 10 9.88 6.06 5.53
N LEU A 11 8.70 6.43 5.06
CA LEU A 11 7.45 5.71 5.27
C LEU A 11 7.08 4.93 4.01
N ILE A 12 6.77 3.64 4.15
CA ILE A 12 6.41 2.76 3.04
C ILE A 12 5.10 2.04 3.37
N THR A 13 4.15 1.97 2.43
CA THR A 13 3.07 0.99 2.51
C THR A 13 3.41 -0.25 1.69
N ALA A 14 3.15 -1.45 2.21
CA ALA A 14 3.42 -2.71 1.52
C ALA A 14 2.31 -3.74 1.75
N GLY A 15 2.24 -4.74 0.86
CA GLY A 15 1.30 -5.85 0.97
C GLY A 15 -0.14 -5.53 0.52
N PRO A 16 -1.04 -6.53 0.55
CA PRO A 16 -2.43 -6.38 0.20
C PRO A 16 -3.25 -5.82 1.38
N THR A 17 -4.44 -5.31 1.13
CA THR A 17 -5.45 -5.13 2.20
C THR A 17 -6.49 -6.24 2.12
N HIS A 18 -6.98 -6.71 3.28
CA HIS A 18 -8.02 -7.73 3.39
C HIS A 18 -9.31 -7.11 3.93
N GLU A 19 -10.31 -6.99 3.06
CA GLU A 19 -11.62 -6.41 3.35
C GLU A 19 -12.60 -7.53 3.74
N TYR A 20 -12.69 -7.80 5.04
CA TYR A 20 -13.46 -8.94 5.57
C TYR A 20 -14.96 -8.81 5.31
N LEU A 21 -15.51 -9.87 4.71
CA LEU A 21 -16.94 -10.08 4.50
C LEU A 21 -17.59 -10.69 5.75
N ASP A 22 -16.92 -11.66 6.36
CA ASP A 22 -17.26 -12.27 7.63
C ASP A 22 -15.97 -12.63 8.39
N ASP A 23 -16.04 -13.42 9.47
CA ASP A 23 -14.85 -13.75 10.26
C ASP A 23 -13.88 -14.74 9.57
N VAL A 24 -14.20 -15.20 8.36
CA VAL A 24 -13.41 -16.21 7.64
C VAL A 24 -13.00 -15.74 6.25
N ARG A 25 -13.81 -14.94 5.58
CA ARG A 25 -13.67 -14.56 4.17
C ARG A 25 -13.45 -13.07 4.03
N PHE A 26 -12.61 -12.70 3.07
CA PHE A 26 -12.30 -11.32 2.75
C PHE A 26 -12.17 -11.14 1.24
N LEU A 27 -12.26 -9.89 0.79
CA LEU A 27 -11.80 -9.44 -0.52
C LEU A 27 -10.37 -8.94 -0.36
N GLY A 28 -9.50 -9.31 -1.28
CA GLY A 28 -8.10 -8.89 -1.26
C GLY A 28 -7.46 -9.12 -2.61
N ASN A 29 -6.19 -8.77 -2.70
CA ASN A 29 -5.40 -8.87 -3.92
C ASN A 29 -4.23 -9.84 -3.66
N PRO A 30 -3.71 -10.55 -4.67
CA PRO A 30 -2.65 -11.56 -4.49
C PRO A 30 -1.25 -10.97 -4.25
N SER A 31 -1.14 -9.69 -3.88
CA SER A 31 0.17 -9.09 -3.61
C SER A 31 0.83 -9.77 -2.41
N THR A 32 2.12 -10.05 -2.52
CA THR A 32 2.90 -10.64 -1.41
C THR A 32 3.49 -9.58 -0.47
N GLY A 33 3.57 -8.32 -0.93
CA GLY A 33 4.26 -7.24 -0.24
C GLY A 33 5.78 -7.25 -0.38
N ARG A 34 6.37 -8.24 -1.09
CA ARG A 34 7.82 -8.40 -1.25
C ARG A 34 8.48 -7.14 -1.81
N MET A 35 7.96 -6.59 -2.91
CA MET A 35 8.51 -5.35 -3.50
C MET A 35 8.64 -4.21 -2.49
N GLY A 36 7.61 -3.99 -1.66
CA GLY A 36 7.64 -2.94 -0.64
C GLY A 36 8.70 -3.18 0.44
N LEU A 37 8.98 -4.45 0.78
CA LEU A 37 10.03 -4.80 1.73
C LEU A 37 11.43 -4.69 1.14
N GLU A 38 11.64 -5.03 -0.13
CA GLU A 38 12.92 -4.82 -0.83
C GLU A 38 13.28 -3.33 -0.87
N LEU A 39 12.29 -2.46 -1.13
CA LEU A 39 12.46 -1.00 -1.06
C LEU A 39 12.83 -0.54 0.35
N ALA A 40 12.19 -1.13 1.36
CA ALA A 40 12.46 -0.83 2.77
C ALA A 40 13.88 -1.22 3.17
N GLU A 41 14.34 -2.40 2.75
CA GLU A 41 15.71 -2.85 2.99
C GLU A 41 16.74 -2.00 2.26
N ALA A 42 16.49 -1.65 0.99
CA ALA A 42 17.37 -0.77 0.21
C ALA A 42 17.49 0.63 0.82
N ALA A 43 16.39 1.20 1.34
CA ALA A 43 16.41 2.48 2.03
C ALA A 43 17.20 2.40 3.35
N ARG A 44 16.94 1.37 4.16
CA ARG A 44 17.66 1.10 5.41
C ARG A 44 19.16 0.92 5.17
N ALA A 45 19.55 0.16 4.14
CA ALA A 45 20.95 -0.06 3.78
C ALA A 45 21.68 1.24 3.39
N LYS A 46 20.93 2.31 3.06
CA LYS A 46 21.45 3.65 2.80
C LYS A 46 21.40 4.58 4.02
N GLY A 47 21.07 4.08 5.21
CA GLY A 47 21.04 4.83 6.47
C GLY A 47 19.68 5.44 6.85
N ALA A 48 18.61 5.13 6.12
CA ALA A 48 17.28 5.66 6.41
C ALA A 48 16.67 5.08 7.69
N LEU A 49 15.84 5.88 8.36
CA LEU A 49 14.93 5.44 9.41
C LEU A 49 13.63 4.98 8.75
N VAL A 50 13.45 3.66 8.63
CA VAL A 50 12.39 3.08 7.80
C VAL A 50 11.24 2.59 8.64
N THR A 51 10.04 3.08 8.32
CA THR A 51 8.78 2.57 8.83
C THR A 51 7.95 1.98 7.70
N VAL A 52 7.46 0.74 7.89
CA VAL A 52 6.59 0.05 6.94
C VAL A 52 5.23 -0.20 7.56
N VAL A 53 4.19 0.38 6.96
CA VAL A 53 2.79 0.02 7.23
C VAL A 53 2.42 -1.13 6.30
N ILE A 54 2.27 -2.33 6.86
CA ILE A 54 2.22 -3.55 6.09
C ILE A 54 0.90 -4.29 6.25
N GLY A 55 0.29 -4.62 5.12
CA GLY A 55 -0.88 -5.48 5.06
C GLY A 55 -0.57 -6.96 5.32
N PRO A 56 -1.59 -7.85 5.37
CA PRO A 56 -1.39 -9.26 5.70
C PRO A 56 -0.41 -9.97 4.75
N ASN A 57 0.58 -10.65 5.31
CA ASN A 57 1.63 -11.36 4.58
C ASN A 57 2.26 -12.45 5.46
N ASN A 58 3.07 -13.33 4.87
CA ASN A 58 3.82 -14.39 5.56
C ASN A 58 5.33 -14.12 5.61
N LEU A 59 5.74 -12.85 5.49
CA LEU A 59 7.15 -12.43 5.46
C LEU A 59 7.60 -12.02 6.86
N MET A 60 8.92 -12.09 7.09
CA MET A 60 9.51 -11.60 8.33
C MET A 60 10.04 -10.16 8.15
N PRO A 61 9.95 -9.32 9.19
CA PRO A 61 10.61 -8.02 9.20
C PRO A 61 12.11 -8.16 9.05
N PRO A 62 12.74 -7.46 8.09
CA PRO A 62 14.18 -7.24 8.13
C PRO A 62 14.55 -6.48 9.42
N PRO A 63 15.66 -6.83 10.10
CA PRO A 63 16.12 -6.11 11.27
C PRO A 63 16.32 -4.61 11.00
N GLY A 64 15.98 -3.77 11.98
CA GLY A 64 16.16 -2.32 11.89
C GLY A 64 15.10 -1.59 11.05
N ILE A 65 13.99 -2.24 10.72
CA ILE A 65 12.81 -1.62 10.11
C ILE A 65 11.66 -1.63 11.12
N HIS A 66 11.01 -0.48 11.33
CA HIS A 66 9.83 -0.40 12.18
C HIS A 66 8.60 -0.91 11.40
N TRP A 67 7.92 -1.93 11.93
CA TRP A 67 6.78 -2.59 11.29
C TRP A 67 5.46 -2.26 11.97
N ILE A 68 4.46 -1.87 11.17
CA ILE A 68 3.10 -1.58 11.64
C ILE A 68 2.14 -2.48 10.86
N PRO A 69 1.70 -3.60 11.45
CA PRO A 69 0.77 -4.50 10.80
C PRO A 69 -0.62 -3.87 10.75
N VAL A 70 -1.26 -3.95 9.59
CA VAL A 70 -2.63 -3.50 9.34
C VAL A 70 -3.37 -4.57 8.54
N VAL A 71 -4.70 -4.51 8.56
CA VAL A 71 -5.53 -5.51 7.88
C VAL A 71 -6.26 -4.89 6.70
N SER A 72 -7.01 -3.81 6.93
CA SER A 72 -7.85 -3.19 5.92
C SER A 72 -7.27 -1.89 5.35
N ALA A 73 -7.85 -1.42 4.25
CA ALA A 73 -7.53 -0.10 3.68
C ALA A 73 -7.78 1.05 4.67
N THR A 74 -8.77 0.92 5.55
CA THR A 74 -9.04 1.94 6.59
C THR A 74 -7.99 1.92 7.69
N ASP A 75 -7.55 0.73 8.13
CA ASP A 75 -6.48 0.62 9.13
C ASP A 75 -5.18 1.18 8.58
N MET A 76 -4.85 0.84 7.33
CA MET A 76 -3.68 1.37 6.63
C MET A 76 -3.76 2.89 6.49
N LEU A 77 -4.94 3.45 6.18
CA LEU A 77 -5.11 4.90 6.11
C LEU A 77 -4.79 5.57 7.44
N GLU A 78 -5.32 5.07 8.55
CA GLU A 78 -5.10 5.67 9.87
C GLU A 78 -3.62 5.56 10.27
N ALA A 79 -3.00 4.38 10.10
CA ALA A 79 -1.58 4.19 10.38
C ALA A 79 -0.68 5.12 9.55
N VAL A 80 -1.00 5.33 8.27
CA VAL A 80 -0.26 6.28 7.42
C VAL A 80 -0.49 7.71 7.88
N LYS A 81 -1.73 8.12 8.18
CA LYS A 81 -2.03 9.49 8.64
C LYS A 81 -1.24 9.90 9.86
N GLU A 82 -1.09 9.00 10.83
CA GLU A 82 -0.35 9.25 12.07
C GLU A 82 1.13 9.56 11.83
N ARG A 83 1.71 9.05 10.74
CA ARG A 83 3.16 9.11 10.47
C ARG A 83 3.52 9.98 9.27
N PHE A 84 2.54 10.33 8.46
CA PHE A 84 2.76 10.98 7.18
C PHE A 84 3.44 12.34 7.34
N SER A 85 3.11 13.13 8.37
CA SER A 85 3.72 14.44 8.61
C SER A 85 5.19 14.38 9.02
N GLU A 86 5.63 13.25 9.58
CA GLU A 86 6.98 13.07 10.13
C GLU A 86 7.95 12.54 9.07
N CYS A 87 7.44 11.84 8.05
CA CYS A 87 8.28 11.29 7.00
C CYS A 87 8.75 12.33 5.98
N ARG A 88 10.00 12.20 5.52
CA ARG A 88 10.54 13.00 4.40
C ARG A 88 10.34 12.31 3.06
N VAL A 89 10.23 10.98 3.05
CA VAL A 89 9.91 10.20 1.86
C VAL A 89 8.73 9.28 2.15
N PHE A 90 7.71 9.31 1.29
CA PHE A 90 6.59 8.37 1.34
C PHE A 90 6.51 7.54 0.06
N ILE A 91 6.54 6.22 0.20
CA ILE A 91 6.43 5.27 -0.91
C ILE A 91 5.15 4.45 -0.74
N ALA A 92 4.16 4.70 -1.60
CA ALA A 92 2.88 3.99 -1.57
C ALA A 92 2.92 2.75 -2.48
N ALA A 93 3.48 1.65 -1.97
CA ALA A 93 3.67 0.39 -2.71
C ALA A 93 2.66 -0.71 -2.36
N ALA A 94 1.75 -0.49 -1.41
CA ALA A 94 0.71 -1.46 -1.06
C ALA A 94 -0.34 -1.65 -2.16
N ALA A 95 -0.82 -2.89 -2.30
CA ALA A 95 -1.94 -3.26 -3.16
C ALA A 95 -3.27 -3.09 -2.39
N VAL A 96 -3.69 -1.85 -2.23
CA VAL A 96 -4.93 -1.48 -1.52
C VAL A 96 -6.15 -1.83 -2.37
N SER A 97 -7.10 -2.59 -1.81
CA SER A 97 -8.36 -2.91 -2.48
C SER A 97 -9.22 -1.66 -2.66
N ASP A 98 -9.70 -1.41 -3.88
CA ASP A 98 -10.52 -0.23 -4.21
C ASP A 98 -11.92 -0.24 -3.56
N TYR A 99 -12.39 -1.41 -3.15
CA TYR A 99 -13.72 -1.62 -2.59
C TYR A 99 -13.66 -2.54 -1.37
N ARG A 100 -14.61 -2.35 -0.46
CA ARG A 100 -14.86 -3.21 0.70
C ARG A 100 -16.33 -3.62 0.79
N PRO A 101 -16.68 -4.74 1.45
CA PRO A 101 -18.06 -5.03 1.79
C PRO A 101 -18.69 -3.87 2.56
N ARG A 102 -19.91 -3.48 2.20
CA ARG A 102 -20.64 -2.42 2.92
C ARG A 102 -20.84 -2.79 4.39
N TYR A 103 -21.11 -4.07 4.64
CA TYR A 103 -21.32 -4.62 5.96
C TYR A 103 -20.45 -5.87 6.12
N ARG A 104 -19.73 -5.97 7.24
CA ARG A 104 -19.11 -7.20 7.71
C ARG A 104 -20.13 -7.97 8.54
N VAL A 105 -20.35 -9.23 8.20
CA VAL A 105 -21.22 -10.13 8.97
C VAL A 105 -20.42 -10.69 10.16
N GLN A 106 -20.96 -10.56 11.36
CA GLN A 106 -20.39 -11.25 12.52
C GLN A 106 -20.66 -12.75 12.42
N GLY A 107 -19.63 -13.57 12.64
CA GLY A 107 -19.67 -15.01 12.48
C GLY A 107 -19.62 -15.48 11.03
N LYS A 108 -19.21 -16.73 10.83
CA LYS A 108 -19.16 -17.37 9.52
C LYS A 108 -20.56 -17.49 8.91
N ILE A 109 -20.78 -16.94 7.72
CA ILE A 109 -22.10 -17.09 7.08
C ILE A 109 -22.33 -18.57 6.75
N LYS A 110 -23.43 -19.12 7.28
CA LYS A 110 -23.76 -20.55 7.17
C LYS A 110 -24.09 -20.95 5.74
N LYS A 111 -23.63 -22.15 5.35
CA LYS A 111 -23.97 -22.82 4.09
C LYS A 111 -25.50 -23.01 4.03
N GLY A 112 -26.17 -22.42 3.05
CA GLY A 112 -27.64 -22.52 2.85
C GLY A 112 -28.41 -21.20 2.94
N LYS A 113 -27.92 -20.19 3.67
CA LYS A 113 -28.37 -18.80 3.47
C LYS A 113 -27.70 -18.29 2.20
N LYS A 114 -28.42 -18.31 1.07
CA LYS A 114 -27.92 -17.73 -0.18
C LYS A 114 -27.67 -16.23 0.04
N LEU A 115 -26.41 -15.83 0.18
CA LEU A 115 -26.02 -14.47 -0.17
C LEU A 115 -26.28 -14.33 -1.66
N LYS A 116 -27.38 -13.68 -2.00
CA LYS A 116 -27.74 -13.41 -3.41
C LYS A 116 -26.91 -12.27 -3.98
N THR A 117 -26.51 -11.33 -3.12
CA THR A 117 -25.77 -10.12 -3.49
C THR A 117 -24.71 -9.78 -2.45
N LEU A 118 -23.58 -9.25 -2.92
CA LEU A 118 -22.55 -8.63 -2.10
C LEU A 118 -22.51 -7.14 -2.45
N GLU A 119 -22.96 -6.29 -1.52
CA GLU A 119 -22.88 -4.84 -1.71
C GLU A 119 -21.49 -4.33 -1.33
N LEU A 120 -20.85 -3.62 -2.26
CA LEU A 120 -19.53 -3.05 -2.10
C LEU A 120 -19.60 -1.53 -2.01
N ILE A 121 -18.78 -0.95 -1.15
CA ILE A 121 -18.55 0.49 -1.08
C ILE A 121 -17.08 0.79 -1.34
N LYS A 122 -16.81 1.98 -1.86
CA LYS A 122 -15.45 2.39 -2.22
C LYS A 122 -14.57 2.58 -0.98
N ASN A 123 -13.34 2.10 -1.05
CA ASN A 123 -12.31 2.39 -0.06
C ASN A 123 -11.76 3.82 -0.21
N PRO A 124 -11.23 4.39 0.88
CA PRO A 124 -10.52 5.66 0.80
C PRO A 124 -9.27 5.49 -0.05
N ASP A 125 -9.00 6.46 -0.94
CA ASP A 125 -7.72 6.54 -1.64
C ASP A 125 -6.68 7.08 -0.66
N ILE A 126 -5.85 6.20 -0.08
CA ILE A 126 -4.88 6.54 0.97
C ILE A 126 -3.92 7.61 0.48
N LEU A 127 -3.26 7.35 -0.63
CA LEU A 127 -2.26 8.23 -1.22
C LEU A 127 -2.87 9.61 -1.53
N LYS A 128 -4.02 9.66 -2.23
CA LYS A 128 -4.71 10.94 -2.50
C LYS A 128 -5.16 11.64 -1.21
N THR A 129 -5.43 10.88 -0.14
CA THR A 129 -5.92 11.45 1.11
C THR A 129 -4.82 12.14 1.89
N VAL A 130 -3.67 11.49 2.05
CA VAL A 130 -2.57 12.03 2.85
C VAL A 130 -1.80 13.12 2.12
N THR A 131 -1.64 13.01 0.79
CA THR A 131 -0.91 14.02 0.01
C THR A 131 -1.61 15.37 -0.09
N ARG A 132 -2.90 15.47 0.29
CA ARG A 132 -3.57 16.77 0.49
C ARG A 132 -2.94 17.58 1.62
N LYS A 133 -2.31 16.92 2.58
CA LYS A 133 -1.64 17.52 3.74
C LYS A 133 -0.11 17.51 3.60
N ARG A 134 0.44 17.25 2.40
CA ARG A 134 1.89 17.17 2.21
C ARG A 134 2.58 18.49 2.52
N HIS A 135 3.78 18.41 3.08
CA HIS A 135 4.69 19.53 3.21
C HIS A 135 5.63 19.61 1.99
N HIS A 136 6.25 20.77 1.78
CA HIS A 136 7.07 21.03 0.61
C HIS A 136 8.34 20.16 0.52
N ASP A 137 8.88 19.74 1.66
CA ASP A 137 10.12 18.94 1.74
C ASP A 137 9.87 17.43 1.58
N GLN A 138 8.62 17.00 1.41
CA GLN A 138 8.30 15.58 1.25
C GLN A 138 8.42 15.13 -0.20
N VAL A 139 9.07 13.98 -0.40
CA VAL A 139 9.08 13.27 -1.68
C VAL A 139 8.07 12.12 -1.65
N ILE A 140 7.13 12.13 -2.58
CA ILE A 140 6.01 11.19 -2.66
C ILE A 140 6.13 10.33 -3.91
N VAL A 141 6.26 9.02 -3.70
CA VAL A 141 6.33 8.01 -4.75
C VAL A 141 5.04 7.18 -4.74
N GLY A 142 4.29 7.20 -5.84
CA GLY A 142 3.14 6.33 -6.05
C GLY A 142 3.49 5.12 -6.92
N TYR A 143 2.72 4.04 -6.77
CA TYR A 143 2.71 2.92 -7.69
C TYR A 143 1.39 2.84 -8.45
N SER A 144 1.45 2.42 -9.70
CA SER A 144 0.27 2.21 -10.54
C SER A 144 0.45 1.03 -11.49
N LEU A 145 -0.46 0.06 -11.37
CA LEU A 145 -0.63 -0.99 -12.36
C LEU A 145 -1.52 -0.49 -13.50
N GLU A 146 -1.06 -0.56 -14.74
CA GLU A 146 -1.77 -0.10 -15.93
C GLU A 146 -1.73 -1.16 -17.05
N SER A 147 -2.90 -1.53 -17.58
CA SER A 147 -2.99 -2.51 -18.66
C SER A 147 -2.87 -1.91 -20.06
N THR A 148 -3.13 -0.61 -20.20
CA THR A 148 -3.08 0.12 -21.48
C THR A 148 -2.55 1.53 -21.25
N ASN A 149 -1.91 2.13 -22.26
CA ASN A 149 -1.47 3.53 -22.24
C ASN A 149 -0.68 3.92 -20.95
N LEU A 150 0.24 3.06 -20.53
CA LEU A 150 0.93 3.10 -19.22
C LEU A 150 1.40 4.51 -18.83
N LEU A 151 2.19 5.17 -19.69
CA LEU A 151 2.76 6.49 -19.40
C LEU A 151 1.68 7.58 -19.27
N LYS A 152 0.65 7.56 -20.13
CA LYS A 152 -0.43 8.55 -20.11
C LYS A 152 -1.27 8.41 -18.85
N ASN A 153 -1.65 7.19 -18.49
CA ASN A 153 -2.44 6.92 -17.29
C ASN A 153 -1.62 7.17 -16.02
N GLY A 154 -0.36 6.75 -16.00
CA GLY A 154 0.59 7.01 -14.93
C GLY A 154 0.75 8.50 -14.65
N ARG A 155 0.99 9.32 -15.68
CA ARG A 155 1.09 10.79 -15.54
C ARG A 155 -0.19 11.40 -15.00
N LYS A 156 -1.36 10.96 -15.48
CA LYS A 156 -2.67 11.42 -14.99
C LYS A 156 -2.84 11.10 -13.50
N LYS A 157 -2.52 9.86 -13.08
CA LYS A 157 -2.60 9.43 -11.68
C LYS A 157 -1.59 10.17 -10.79
N MET A 158 -0.36 10.37 -11.26
CA MET A 158 0.69 11.12 -10.56
C MET A 158 0.20 12.52 -10.18
N LEU A 159 -0.33 13.27 -11.15
CA LEU A 159 -0.89 14.60 -10.92
C LEU A 159 -2.11 14.57 -10.00
N ALA A 160 -3.06 13.66 -10.25
CA ALA A 160 -4.30 13.55 -9.47
C ALA A 160 -4.05 13.18 -7.99
N LYS A 161 -2.96 12.45 -7.72
CA LYS A 161 -2.54 12.02 -6.39
C LYS A 161 -1.45 12.90 -5.77
N ARG A 162 -1.00 13.95 -6.47
CA ARG A 162 0.02 14.92 -6.01
C ARG A 162 1.36 14.25 -5.67
N CYS A 163 1.72 13.21 -6.44
CA CYS A 163 3.00 12.52 -6.31
C CYS A 163 4.09 13.27 -7.08
N ASP A 164 5.32 13.15 -6.61
CA ASP A 164 6.50 13.63 -7.34
C ASP A 164 6.96 12.60 -8.36
N LEU A 165 6.78 11.31 -8.02
CA LEU A 165 7.10 10.18 -8.89
C LEU A 165 5.93 9.18 -8.92
N MET A 166 5.77 8.50 -10.07
CA MET A 166 4.83 7.40 -10.24
C MET A 166 5.54 6.25 -10.95
N VAL A 167 5.72 5.14 -10.25
CA VAL A 167 6.20 3.89 -10.84
C VAL A 167 5.02 3.22 -11.52
N VAL A 168 5.17 2.87 -12.80
CA VAL A 168 4.10 2.28 -13.61
C VAL A 168 4.55 0.93 -14.14
N ASN A 169 3.75 -0.10 -13.89
CA ASN A 169 3.99 -1.46 -14.38
C ASN A 169 2.73 -2.05 -15.03
N GLY A 170 2.92 -3.10 -15.83
CA GLY A 170 1.83 -3.90 -16.42
C GLY A 170 1.45 -5.10 -15.55
N PRO A 171 0.27 -5.71 -15.77
CA PRO A 171 -0.25 -6.83 -14.97
C PRO A 171 0.60 -8.10 -15.00
N GLY A 172 1.48 -8.28 -16.00
CA GLY A 172 2.39 -9.43 -16.11
C GLY A 172 3.44 -9.53 -15.00
N HIS A 173 3.55 -8.54 -14.12
CA HIS A 173 4.50 -8.51 -13.00
C HIS A 173 3.81 -8.56 -11.62
N PHE A 174 2.51 -8.85 -11.57
CA PHE A 174 1.73 -8.85 -10.32
C PHE A 174 1.58 -10.26 -9.76
N GLY A 175 2.09 -10.52 -8.54
CA GLY A 175 1.97 -11.82 -7.87
C GLY A 175 2.93 -12.90 -8.37
N ASP A 176 3.95 -12.54 -9.17
CA ASP A 176 5.00 -13.46 -9.59
C ASP A 176 6.15 -13.49 -8.56
N ALA A 177 6.88 -14.61 -8.47
CA ALA A 177 8.04 -14.76 -7.58
C ALA A 177 9.18 -13.78 -7.90
N HIS A 178 9.11 -13.12 -9.06
CA HIS A 178 10.04 -12.12 -9.57
C HIS A 178 9.42 -10.70 -9.58
N GLU A 179 8.81 -10.27 -8.47
CA GLU A 179 8.39 -8.87 -8.22
C GLU A 179 9.59 -7.89 -8.13
N HIS A 180 10.57 -8.02 -9.02
CA HIS A 180 11.65 -7.06 -9.22
C HIS A 180 11.26 -6.17 -10.40
N VAL A 181 10.94 -4.90 -10.09
CA VAL A 181 10.88 -3.83 -11.08
C VAL A 181 12.26 -3.24 -11.21
#